data_AF-A0A1P8VRC4-F1
#
_entry.id   AF-A0A1P8VRC4-F1
#
_cell.length_a   1.000
_cell.length_b   1.000
_cell.length_c   1.000
_cell.angle_alpha   90.00
_cell.angle_beta   90.00
_cell.angle_gamma   90.00
#
_symmetry.space_group_name_H-M   'P 1'
#
loop_
_entity.id
_entity.type
_entity.pdbx_description
1 polymer ?
#
loop_
_entity_poly.entity_id
_entity_poly.type
_entity_poly.pdbx_seq_one_letter_code
_entity_poly.pdbx_strand_id
1 'polypeptide(L)'
;MNIVKLIFPILTLPYLTRVLTIDLYGTITFLKSVLTYVALVIDFGFLLSSTKKIVLAGQNNEKINKIISDTLYSKIILGFFSSIFYLVLLMYLPIMRVNISFSILFLAAYLLNIFIFDFLFRGIEKIHLVAIPYIISKSISTFLTFIFVKSDLDLFNIALLEFLGNFFAVFFSVYFVYKLNYKIIKTSIEDVMCEIKESFVYFISNFANSLLNAVTILLVGILLTPDKVAIWGICIQLLNAAKSMYNPLVNSIYPYMIRTKNLKLIKLISLIVCVPMVLGTIVVIYYGSSIMVLLGGENYSKGGEILVILLPAFIFSFYSMIFGWPVFGAIGKINETSSTTIIVGVVQIVIIGFLIMFNNFNLITLAIACSCSEMLLFIIRYILLKKYRSLFI
;
A
#
# COMPACT_ATOMS: atom_id res chain seq x y z
N MET A 1 9.52 -6.68 10.11
CA MET A 1 9.03 -6.49 8.71
C MET A 1 8.70 -5.03 8.40
N ASN A 2 7.95 -4.29 9.23
CA ASN A 2 7.56 -2.89 8.91
C ASN A 2 8.75 -1.92 8.80
N ILE A 3 9.77 -2.04 9.65
CA ILE A 3 10.98 -1.20 9.57
C ILE A 3 11.72 -1.42 8.24
N VAL A 4 11.87 -2.68 7.84
CA VAL A 4 12.51 -3.06 6.56
C VAL A 4 11.77 -2.46 5.36
N LYS A 5 10.42 -2.48 5.40
CA LYS A 5 9.56 -1.87 4.38
C LYS A 5 9.75 -0.36 4.23
N LEU A 6 10.22 0.31 5.28
CA LEU A 6 10.47 1.76 5.31
C LEU A 6 11.92 2.10 4.92
N ILE A 7 12.90 1.28 5.32
CA ILE A 7 14.32 1.55 5.03
C ILE A 7 14.64 1.49 3.53
N PHE A 8 14.25 0.42 2.83
CA PHE A 8 14.65 0.26 1.42
C PHE A 8 14.15 1.38 0.50
N PRO A 9 12.89 1.84 0.59
CA PRO A 9 12.44 2.97 -0.21
C PRO A 9 13.16 4.28 0.13
N ILE A 10 13.50 4.52 1.41
CA ILE A 10 14.24 5.73 1.82
C ILE A 10 15.68 5.72 1.31
N LEU A 11 16.30 4.54 1.14
CA LEU A 11 17.63 4.43 0.56
C LEU A 11 17.59 4.56 -0.98
N THR A 12 16.65 3.87 -1.63
CA THR A 12 16.59 3.81 -3.10
C THR A 12 16.04 5.09 -3.72
N LEU A 13 15.07 5.75 -3.08
CA LEU A 13 14.44 6.95 -3.62
C LEU A 13 15.46 8.05 -3.90
N PRO A 14 16.33 8.48 -2.95
CA PRO A 14 17.22 9.61 -3.19
C PRO A 14 18.34 9.36 -4.20
N TYR A 15 18.62 8.09 -4.45
CA TYR A 15 19.55 7.69 -5.50
C TYR A 15 18.87 7.74 -6.87
N LEU A 16 17.74 7.05 -7.03
CA LEU A 16 17.04 6.95 -8.31
C LEU A 16 16.54 8.31 -8.82
N THR A 17 16.07 9.19 -7.93
CA THR A 17 15.59 10.53 -8.30
C THR A 17 16.70 11.47 -8.78
N ARG A 18 17.95 11.24 -8.35
CA ARG A 18 19.13 12.01 -8.78
C ARG A 18 19.80 11.45 -10.02
N VAL A 19 19.74 10.13 -10.19
CA VAL A 19 20.37 9.43 -11.32
C VAL A 19 19.48 9.50 -12.56
N LEU A 20 18.16 9.46 -12.38
CA LEU A 20 17.20 9.48 -13.47
C LEU A 20 16.61 10.87 -13.69
N THR A 21 16.20 11.16 -14.92
CA THR A 21 15.39 12.34 -15.19
C THR A 21 14.04 12.26 -14.49
N ILE A 22 13.47 13.44 -14.19
CA ILE A 22 12.19 13.54 -13.46
C ILE A 22 11.04 12.85 -14.22
N ASP A 23 11.03 12.93 -15.54
CA ASP A 23 10.01 12.30 -16.38
C ASP A 23 10.11 10.77 -16.37
N LEU A 24 11.34 10.24 -16.39
CA LEU A 24 11.58 8.80 -16.35
C LEU A 24 11.24 8.23 -14.97
N TYR A 25 11.64 8.91 -13.90
CA TYR A 25 11.25 8.54 -12.54
C TYR A 25 9.72 8.62 -12.35
N GLY A 26 9.08 9.61 -12.96
CA GLY A 26 7.63 9.76 -13.02
C GLY A 26 6.95 8.56 -13.70
N THR A 27 7.50 8.12 -14.83
CA THR A 27 7.06 6.93 -15.55
C THR A 27 7.20 5.65 -14.71
N ILE A 28 8.33 5.48 -14.02
CA ILE A 28 8.55 4.32 -13.12
C ILE A 28 7.55 4.35 -11.97
N THR A 29 7.33 5.53 -11.37
CA THR A 29 6.37 5.75 -10.30
C THR A 29 4.95 5.42 -10.75
N PHE A 30 4.57 5.85 -11.96
CA PHE A 30 3.29 5.52 -12.56
C PHE A 30 3.12 4.02 -12.72
N LEU A 31 4.08 3.34 -13.35
CA LEU A 31 4.03 1.90 -13.58
C LEU A 31 3.95 1.12 -12.27
N LYS A 32 4.73 1.49 -11.25
CA LYS A 32 4.63 0.91 -9.90
C LYS A 32 3.22 1.08 -9.31
N SER A 33 2.58 2.23 -9.53
CA SER A 33 1.21 2.45 -9.04
C SER A 33 0.19 1.56 -9.76
N VAL A 34 0.29 1.39 -11.08
CA VAL A 34 -0.55 0.44 -11.84
C VAL A 34 -0.32 -0.99 -11.35
N LEU A 35 0.95 -1.38 -11.20
CA LEU A 35 1.33 -2.72 -10.76
C LEU A 35 0.95 -3.00 -9.30
N THR A 36 0.83 -1.97 -8.46
CA THR A 36 0.25 -2.10 -7.11
C THR A 36 -1.21 -2.51 -7.17
N TYR A 37 -1.99 -2.01 -8.14
CA TYR A 37 -3.37 -2.48 -8.35
C TYR A 37 -3.43 -3.89 -8.95
N VAL A 38 -2.52 -4.22 -9.87
CA VAL A 38 -2.37 -5.60 -10.37
C VAL A 38 -2.11 -6.56 -9.19
N ALA A 39 -1.17 -6.24 -8.30
CA ALA A 39 -0.90 -7.02 -7.10
C ALA A 39 -2.10 -7.08 -6.15
N LEU A 40 -2.84 -5.97 -5.97
CA LEU A 40 -4.05 -5.94 -5.15
C LEU A 40 -5.13 -6.91 -5.68
N VAL A 41 -5.30 -6.97 -7.01
CA VAL A 41 -6.22 -7.92 -7.66
C VAL A 41 -5.72 -9.35 -7.52
N ILE A 42 -4.42 -9.61 -7.70
CA ILE A 42 -3.83 -10.95 -7.51
C ILE A 42 -4.02 -11.43 -6.07
N ASP A 43 -3.77 -10.57 -5.08
CA ASP A 43 -3.88 -10.93 -3.67
C ASP A 43 -5.32 -11.04 -3.18
N PHE A 44 -6.29 -10.38 -3.83
CA PHE A 44 -7.75 -10.52 -3.69
C PHE A 44 -8.33 -10.64 -2.27
N GLY A 45 -7.58 -10.24 -1.24
CA GLY A 45 -7.95 -10.45 0.17
C GLY A 45 -7.60 -11.84 0.74
N PHE A 46 -6.92 -12.72 0.00
CA PHE A 46 -6.45 -14.05 0.44
C PHE A 46 -5.56 -14.00 1.68
N LEU A 47 -4.84 -12.88 1.88
CA LEU A 47 -4.07 -12.66 3.10
C LEU A 47 -4.93 -12.71 4.38
N LEU A 48 -6.21 -12.37 4.29
CA LEU A 48 -7.14 -12.41 5.42
C LEU A 48 -8.01 -13.67 5.38
N SER A 49 -8.60 -14.00 4.22
CA SER A 49 -9.50 -15.16 4.08
C SER A 49 -8.75 -16.50 4.20
N SER A 50 -7.72 -16.73 3.38
CA SER A 50 -6.97 -18.00 3.39
C SER A 50 -6.19 -18.20 4.69
N THR A 51 -5.63 -17.14 5.28
CA THR A 51 -4.99 -17.23 6.61
C THR A 51 -6.00 -17.67 7.67
N LYS A 52 -7.21 -17.11 7.69
CA LYS A 52 -8.28 -17.56 8.62
C LYS A 52 -8.62 -19.04 8.41
N LYS A 53 -8.75 -19.49 7.16
CA LYS A 53 -9.03 -20.90 6.85
C LYS A 53 -7.92 -21.84 7.34
N ILE A 54 -6.66 -21.44 7.19
CA ILE A 54 -5.50 -22.23 7.66
C ILE A 54 -5.47 -22.33 9.19
N VAL A 55 -5.72 -21.23 9.89
CA VAL A 55 -5.83 -21.24 11.37
C VAL A 55 -6.93 -22.20 11.82
N LEU A 56 -8.10 -22.16 11.16
CA LEU A 56 -9.23 -23.06 11.47
C LEU A 56 -8.98 -24.53 11.09
N ALA A 57 -8.13 -24.78 10.09
CA ALA A 57 -7.72 -26.14 9.72
C ALA A 57 -6.81 -26.79 10.77
N GLY A 58 -6.15 -25.99 11.63
CA GLY A 58 -5.31 -26.47 12.72
C GLY A 58 -4.14 -27.31 12.21
N GLN A 59 -4.09 -28.58 12.63
CA GLN A 59 -3.03 -29.52 12.21
C GLN A 59 -3.42 -30.43 11.03
N ASN A 60 -4.58 -30.21 10.41
CA ASN A 60 -5.01 -31.02 9.28
C ASN A 60 -4.28 -30.59 7.99
N ASN A 61 -3.18 -31.26 7.68
CA ASN A 61 -2.34 -30.97 6.52
C ASN A 61 -3.08 -31.13 5.18
N GLU A 62 -4.05 -32.04 5.06
CA GLU A 62 -4.82 -32.19 3.82
C GLU A 62 -5.68 -30.96 3.54
N LYS A 63 -6.36 -30.46 4.58
CA LYS A 63 -7.13 -29.20 4.49
C LYS A 63 -6.22 -28.02 4.17
N ILE A 64 -5.04 -27.93 4.79
CA ILE A 64 -4.08 -26.86 4.50
C ILE A 64 -3.59 -26.95 3.06
N ASN A 65 -3.22 -28.14 2.57
CA ASN A 65 -2.81 -28.36 1.18
C ASN A 65 -3.90 -27.93 0.19
N LYS A 66 -5.16 -28.25 0.50
CA LYS A 66 -6.32 -27.83 -0.28
C LYS A 66 -6.44 -26.30 -0.34
N ILE A 67 -6.37 -25.61 0.81
CA ILE A 67 -6.42 -24.14 0.88
C ILE A 67 -5.26 -23.49 0.14
N ILE A 68 -4.03 -24.03 0.28
CA ILE A 68 -2.84 -23.55 -0.44
C ILE A 68 -3.10 -23.61 -1.95
N SER A 69 -3.58 -24.75 -2.44
CA SER A 69 -3.86 -24.94 -3.86
C SER A 69 -5.00 -24.06 -4.35
N ASP A 70 -6.16 -24.05 -3.69
CA ASP A 70 -7.32 -23.25 -4.09
C ASP A 70 -6.93 -21.77 -4.18
N THR A 71 -6.15 -21.28 -3.20
CA THR A 71 -5.61 -19.91 -3.20
C THR A 71 -4.63 -19.69 -4.36
N LEU A 72 -3.67 -20.59 -4.57
CA LEU A 72 -2.68 -20.46 -5.65
C LEU A 72 -3.35 -20.42 -7.03
N TYR A 73 -4.26 -21.35 -7.31
CA TYR A 73 -4.99 -21.39 -8.58
C TYR A 73 -5.89 -20.16 -8.75
N SER A 74 -6.50 -19.66 -7.67
CA SER A 74 -7.23 -18.38 -7.69
C SER A 74 -6.31 -17.22 -8.09
N LYS A 75 -5.13 -17.12 -7.48
CA LYS A 75 -4.13 -16.09 -7.81
C LYS A 75 -3.66 -16.20 -9.27
N ILE A 76 -3.52 -17.40 -9.83
CA ILE A 76 -3.15 -17.62 -11.23
C ILE A 76 -4.24 -17.08 -12.17
N ILE A 77 -5.52 -17.41 -11.93
CA ILE A 77 -6.65 -16.93 -12.74
C ILE A 77 -6.73 -15.39 -12.67
N LEU A 78 -6.63 -14.82 -11.47
CA LEU A 78 -6.66 -13.36 -11.28
C LEU A 78 -5.43 -12.67 -11.88
N GLY A 79 -4.26 -13.31 -11.82
CA GLY A 79 -3.02 -12.88 -12.47
C GLY A 79 -3.15 -12.80 -13.99
N PHE A 80 -3.82 -13.78 -14.60
CA PHE A 80 -4.10 -13.78 -16.04
C PHE A 80 -5.00 -12.60 -16.44
N PHE A 81 -6.14 -12.42 -15.78
CA PHE A 81 -7.06 -11.31 -16.10
C PHE A 81 -6.45 -9.93 -15.81
N SER A 82 -5.72 -9.78 -14.70
CA SER A 82 -5.03 -8.52 -14.38
C SER A 82 -3.90 -8.21 -15.36
N SER A 83 -3.22 -9.23 -15.92
CA SER A 83 -2.24 -9.05 -16.99
C SER A 83 -2.89 -8.54 -18.27
N ILE A 84 -4.03 -9.11 -18.68
CA ILE A 84 -4.78 -8.62 -19.85
C ILE A 84 -5.15 -7.14 -19.65
N PHE A 85 -5.69 -6.79 -18.48
CA PHE A 85 -6.02 -5.40 -18.15
C PHE A 85 -4.79 -4.48 -18.24
N TYR A 86 -3.65 -4.90 -17.69
CA TYR A 86 -2.40 -4.14 -17.79
C TYR A 86 -1.94 -3.94 -19.24
N LEU A 87 -2.03 -4.98 -20.08
CA LEU A 87 -1.67 -4.89 -21.49
C LEU A 87 -2.62 -3.96 -22.26
N VAL A 88 -3.90 -3.94 -21.91
CA VAL A 88 -4.86 -2.96 -22.45
C VAL A 88 -4.43 -1.54 -22.07
N LEU A 89 -4.12 -1.28 -20.80
CA LEU A 89 -3.63 0.04 -20.36
C LEU A 89 -2.33 0.43 -21.08
N LEU A 90 -1.41 -0.51 -21.28
CA LEU A 90 -0.17 -0.28 -22.02
C LEU A 90 -0.43 0.18 -23.47
N MET A 91 -1.48 -0.32 -24.13
CA MET A 91 -1.84 0.12 -25.48
C MET A 91 -2.38 1.55 -25.50
N TYR A 92 -3.18 1.94 -24.50
CA TYR A 92 -3.90 3.23 -24.48
C TYR A 92 -3.14 4.37 -23.79
N LEU A 93 -2.25 4.08 -22.83
CA LEU A 93 -1.58 5.09 -22.02
C LEU A 93 -0.15 5.36 -22.53
N PRO A 94 0.13 6.56 -23.09
CA PRO A 94 1.45 6.90 -23.62
C PRO A 94 2.58 6.79 -22.60
N ILE A 95 2.33 7.17 -21.35
CA ILE A 95 3.31 7.08 -20.26
C ILE A 95 3.83 5.65 -20.03
N MET A 96 3.06 4.61 -20.36
CA MET A 96 3.48 3.21 -20.23
C MET A 96 4.29 2.70 -21.42
N ARG A 97 4.34 3.46 -22.52
CA ARG A 97 4.96 3.07 -23.79
C ARG A 97 6.36 3.65 -24.01
N VAL A 98 6.91 4.38 -23.03
CA VAL A 98 8.29 4.90 -23.08
C VAL A 98 9.29 3.80 -23.40
N ASN A 99 9.12 2.62 -22.79
CA ASN A 99 9.83 1.40 -23.16
C ASN A 99 8.93 0.18 -22.89
N ILE A 100 8.40 -0.42 -23.95
CA ILE A 100 7.46 -1.54 -23.87
C ILE A 100 8.09 -2.76 -23.19
N SER A 101 9.33 -3.10 -23.56
CA SER A 101 10.06 -4.24 -23.00
C SER A 101 10.25 -4.11 -21.49
N PHE A 102 10.57 -2.90 -21.02
CA PHE A 102 10.63 -2.59 -19.60
C PHE A 102 9.28 -2.76 -18.91
N SER A 103 8.21 -2.17 -19.47
CA SER A 103 6.86 -2.27 -18.89
C SER A 103 6.35 -3.71 -18.80
N ILE A 104 6.68 -4.56 -19.79
CA ILE A 104 6.33 -6.00 -19.79
C ILE A 104 7.16 -6.76 -18.76
N LEU A 105 8.47 -6.53 -18.71
CA LEU A 105 9.34 -7.18 -17.70
C LEU A 105 8.92 -6.79 -16.28
N PHE A 106 8.49 -5.55 -16.10
CA PHE A 106 8.04 -5.07 -14.79
C PHE A 106 6.71 -5.71 -14.37
N LEU A 107 5.79 -5.95 -15.31
CA LEU A 107 4.62 -6.79 -15.08
C LEU A 107 5.03 -8.20 -14.66
N ALA A 108 5.95 -8.83 -15.40
CA ALA A 108 6.44 -10.17 -15.07
C ALA A 108 7.02 -10.24 -13.65
N ALA A 109 7.75 -9.21 -13.22
CA ALA A 109 8.29 -9.12 -11.86
C ALA A 109 7.20 -9.13 -10.79
N TYR A 110 6.04 -8.52 -11.05
CA TYR A 110 4.90 -8.50 -10.13
C TYR A 110 4.07 -9.78 -10.18
N LEU A 111 3.99 -10.46 -11.33
CA LEU A 111 3.30 -11.75 -11.46
C LEU A 111 3.97 -12.85 -10.64
N LEU A 112 5.28 -12.73 -10.37
CA LEU A 112 5.97 -13.63 -9.44
C LEU A 112 5.34 -13.65 -8.04
N ASN A 113 4.67 -12.58 -7.60
CA ASN A 113 3.99 -12.53 -6.30
C ASN A 113 2.87 -13.57 -6.16
N ILE A 114 2.36 -14.12 -7.26
CA ILE A 114 1.41 -15.25 -7.26
C ILE A 114 1.96 -16.43 -6.45
N PHE A 115 3.27 -16.67 -6.52
CA PHE A 115 3.96 -17.80 -5.90
C PHE A 115 4.53 -17.49 -4.50
N ILE A 116 4.11 -16.36 -3.89
CA ILE A 116 4.45 -16.02 -2.52
C ILE A 116 3.31 -16.49 -1.60
N PHE A 117 3.63 -17.38 -0.67
CA PHE A 117 2.69 -18.07 0.22
C PHE A 117 2.64 -17.41 1.61
N ASP A 118 2.59 -16.08 1.66
CA ASP A 118 2.59 -15.34 2.93
C ASP A 118 1.36 -15.66 3.81
N PHE A 119 0.20 -15.91 3.19
CA PHE A 119 -1.02 -16.34 3.85
C PHE A 119 -0.84 -17.66 4.61
N LEU A 120 -0.05 -18.59 4.06
CA LEU A 120 0.26 -19.87 4.68
C LEU A 120 1.10 -19.67 5.94
N PHE A 121 2.26 -19.02 5.78
CA PHE A 121 3.20 -18.84 6.89
C PHE A 121 2.61 -18.03 8.04
N ARG A 122 1.69 -17.10 7.75
CA ARG A 122 0.91 -16.40 8.77
C ARG A 122 -0.11 -17.31 9.44
N GLY A 123 -0.80 -18.15 8.68
CA GLY A 123 -1.82 -19.08 9.21
C GLY A 123 -1.25 -20.14 10.13
N ILE A 124 0.00 -20.57 9.90
CA ILE A 124 0.73 -21.51 10.77
C ILE A 124 1.62 -20.81 11.81
N GLU A 125 1.47 -19.50 11.99
CA GLU A 125 2.18 -18.66 12.96
C GLU A 125 3.72 -18.59 12.79
N LYS A 126 4.27 -18.98 11.64
CA LYS A 126 5.70 -18.89 11.31
C LYS A 126 6.04 -17.60 10.55
N ILE A 127 5.80 -16.45 11.17
CA ILE A 127 5.93 -15.11 10.55
C ILE A 127 7.34 -14.84 10.00
N HIS A 128 8.38 -15.39 10.60
CA HIS A 128 9.77 -15.24 10.11
C HIS A 128 9.95 -15.76 8.67
N LEU A 129 9.19 -16.77 8.25
CA LEU A 129 9.21 -17.30 6.88
C LEU A 129 8.59 -16.35 5.84
N VAL A 130 7.80 -15.37 6.28
CA VAL A 130 7.32 -14.26 5.44
C VAL A 130 8.39 -13.18 5.29
N ALA A 131 9.13 -12.91 6.36
CA ALA A 131 10.11 -11.83 6.38
C ALA A 131 11.33 -12.12 5.51
N ILE A 132 11.79 -13.37 5.47
CA ILE A 132 13.00 -13.77 4.73
C ILE A 132 12.88 -13.49 3.22
N PRO A 133 11.86 -13.98 2.48
CA PRO A 133 11.68 -13.67 1.06
C PRO A 133 11.66 -12.15 0.77
N TYR A 134 10.96 -11.39 1.61
CA TYR A 134 10.83 -9.95 1.45
C TYR A 134 12.18 -9.23 1.61
N ILE A 135 12.93 -9.56 2.67
CA ILE A 135 14.24 -8.98 2.94
C ILE A 135 15.21 -9.31 1.81
N ILE A 136 15.24 -10.57 1.37
CA ILE A 136 16.15 -11.02 0.30
C ILE A 136 15.84 -10.28 -1.01
N SER A 137 14.58 -10.25 -1.44
CA SER A 137 14.18 -9.53 -2.66
C SER A 137 14.61 -8.07 -2.62
N LYS A 138 14.28 -7.37 -1.52
CA LYS A 138 14.56 -5.93 -1.42
C LYS A 138 16.02 -5.61 -1.20
N SER A 139 16.79 -6.44 -0.51
CA SER A 139 18.24 -6.31 -0.42
C SER A 139 18.90 -6.46 -1.79
N ILE A 140 18.56 -7.52 -2.53
CA ILE A 140 19.14 -7.79 -3.86
C ILE A 140 18.77 -6.67 -4.84
N SER A 141 17.47 -6.36 -4.97
CA SER A 141 16.99 -5.31 -5.87
C SER A 141 17.62 -3.95 -5.54
N THR A 142 17.67 -3.56 -4.26
CA THR A 142 18.27 -2.27 -3.83
C THR A 142 19.77 -2.21 -4.08
N PHE A 143 20.51 -3.24 -3.64
CA PHE A 143 21.97 -3.25 -3.76
C PHE A 143 22.42 -3.23 -5.22
N LEU A 144 21.80 -4.07 -6.06
CA LEU A 144 22.09 -4.11 -7.48
C LEU A 144 21.65 -2.82 -8.19
N THR A 145 20.58 -2.16 -7.72
CA THR A 145 20.17 -0.85 -8.28
C THR A 145 21.28 0.18 -8.12
N PHE A 146 21.93 0.24 -6.96
CA PHE A 146 23.05 1.17 -6.74
C PHE A 146 24.29 0.85 -7.58
N ILE A 147 24.44 -0.39 -8.06
CA ILE A 147 25.59 -0.79 -8.88
C ILE A 147 25.31 -0.57 -10.36
N PHE A 148 24.14 -1.00 -10.86
CA PHE A 148 23.86 -1.13 -12.29
C PHE A 148 22.99 -0.02 -12.88
N VAL A 149 22.36 0.83 -12.07
CA VAL A 149 21.52 1.94 -12.57
C VAL A 149 22.30 3.23 -12.40
N LYS A 150 22.84 3.76 -13.49
CA LYS A 150 23.70 4.96 -13.51
C LYS A 150 23.17 6.07 -14.41
N SER A 151 22.19 5.78 -15.25
CA SER A 151 21.54 6.76 -16.12
C SER A 151 20.15 6.28 -16.57
N ASP A 152 19.46 7.14 -17.31
CA ASP A 152 18.19 6.82 -17.97
C ASP A 152 18.26 5.63 -18.93
N LEU A 153 19.44 5.33 -19.49
CA LEU A 153 19.65 4.20 -20.40
C LEU A 153 19.53 2.84 -19.68
N ASP A 154 19.74 2.82 -18.37
CA ASP A 154 19.70 1.62 -17.53
C ASP A 154 18.27 1.26 -17.08
N LEU A 155 17.25 1.88 -17.65
CA LEU A 155 15.85 1.68 -17.27
C LEU A 155 15.44 0.20 -17.32
N PHE A 156 15.90 -0.56 -18.32
CA PHE A 156 15.63 -2.00 -18.39
C PHE A 156 16.20 -2.76 -17.18
N ASN A 157 17.38 -2.34 -16.69
CA ASN A 157 18.01 -2.95 -15.51
C ASN A 157 17.12 -2.79 -14.28
N ILE A 158 16.41 -1.67 -14.13
CA ILE A 158 15.49 -1.46 -12.98
C ILE A 158 14.42 -2.56 -12.92
N ALA A 159 13.79 -2.89 -14.05
CA ALA A 159 12.79 -3.97 -14.08
C ALA A 159 13.43 -5.36 -13.92
N LEU A 160 14.58 -5.59 -14.54
CA LEU A 160 15.32 -6.85 -14.42
C LEU A 160 15.73 -7.14 -12.96
N LEU A 161 16.22 -6.13 -12.26
CA LEU A 161 16.64 -6.26 -10.87
C LEU A 161 15.46 -6.49 -9.92
N GLU A 162 14.32 -5.83 -10.16
CA GLU A 162 13.09 -6.14 -9.42
C GLU A 162 12.61 -7.57 -9.71
N PHE A 163 12.67 -8.02 -10.96
CA PHE A 163 12.34 -9.39 -11.35
C PHE A 163 13.24 -10.40 -10.62
N LEU A 164 14.56 -10.20 -10.65
CA LEU A 164 15.53 -11.08 -9.96
C LEU A 164 15.28 -11.10 -8.45
N GLY A 165 15.06 -9.95 -7.83
CA GLY A 165 14.71 -9.86 -6.41
C GLY A 165 13.46 -10.69 -6.08
N ASN A 166 12.38 -10.50 -6.83
CA ASN A 166 11.14 -11.25 -6.62
C ASN A 166 11.27 -12.73 -6.96
N PHE A 167 12.10 -13.10 -7.94
CA PHE A 167 12.40 -14.49 -8.27
C PHE A 167 13.05 -15.21 -7.08
N PHE A 168 14.04 -14.59 -6.43
CA PHE A 168 14.62 -15.15 -5.20
C PHE A 168 13.60 -15.23 -4.06
N ALA A 169 12.72 -14.24 -3.89
CA ALA A 169 11.65 -14.32 -2.90
C ALA A 169 10.72 -15.53 -3.15
N VAL A 170 10.31 -15.75 -4.39
CA VAL A 170 9.50 -16.91 -4.79
C VAL A 170 10.26 -18.20 -4.49
N PHE A 171 11.54 -18.29 -4.87
CA PHE A 171 12.36 -19.46 -4.61
C PHE A 171 12.36 -19.83 -3.12
N PHE A 172 12.61 -18.87 -2.22
CA PHE A 172 12.59 -19.12 -0.78
C PHE A 172 11.18 -19.44 -0.25
N SER A 173 10.15 -18.75 -0.74
CA SER A 173 8.77 -19.02 -0.34
C SER A 173 8.36 -20.44 -0.71
N VAL A 174 8.59 -20.86 -1.95
CA VAL A 174 8.29 -22.22 -2.44
C VAL A 174 9.13 -23.26 -1.70
N TYR A 175 10.41 -23.00 -1.50
CA TYR A 175 11.29 -23.87 -0.70
C TYR A 175 10.73 -24.10 0.70
N PHE A 176 10.21 -23.06 1.38
CA PHE A 176 9.62 -23.22 2.70
C PHE A 176 8.31 -24.02 2.70
N VAL A 177 7.48 -23.91 1.65
CA VAL A 177 6.29 -24.76 1.50
C VAL A 177 6.70 -26.23 1.50
N TYR A 178 7.68 -26.60 0.67
CA TYR A 178 8.18 -27.98 0.57
C TYR A 178 8.90 -28.43 1.84
N LYS A 179 9.73 -27.58 2.45
CA LYS A 179 10.43 -27.88 3.72
C LYS A 179 9.46 -28.17 4.86
N LEU A 180 8.27 -27.58 4.84
CA LEU A 180 7.21 -27.82 5.81
C LEU A 180 6.30 -29.00 5.46
N ASN A 181 6.63 -29.77 4.42
CA ASN A 181 5.86 -30.92 3.92
C ASN A 181 4.44 -30.59 3.44
N TYR A 182 4.19 -29.33 3.06
CA TYR A 182 2.95 -28.97 2.37
C TYR A 182 3.07 -29.24 0.87
N LYS A 183 1.94 -29.54 0.25
CA LYS A 183 1.86 -29.93 -1.16
C LYS A 183 0.81 -29.10 -1.88
N ILE A 184 1.14 -28.72 -3.11
CA ILE A 184 0.18 -28.17 -4.06
C ILE A 184 -0.51 -29.37 -4.73
N ILE A 185 -1.76 -29.61 -4.35
CA ILE A 185 -2.63 -30.64 -4.92
C ILE A 185 -3.51 -30.06 -6.04
N LYS A 186 -4.05 -30.91 -6.90
CA LYS A 186 -5.02 -30.51 -7.92
C LYS A 186 -6.34 -30.11 -7.27
N THR A 187 -6.96 -29.05 -7.79
CA THR A 187 -8.25 -28.55 -7.30
C THR A 187 -9.23 -28.37 -8.46
N SER A 188 -10.53 -28.41 -8.16
CA SER A 188 -11.56 -28.18 -9.16
C SER A 188 -11.69 -26.69 -9.44
N ILE A 189 -12.13 -26.32 -10.66
CA ILE A 189 -12.40 -24.93 -11.01
C ILE A 189 -13.51 -24.35 -10.12
N GLU A 190 -14.48 -25.19 -9.72
CA GLU A 190 -15.57 -24.81 -8.82
C GLU A 190 -15.05 -24.35 -7.45
N ASP A 191 -14.11 -25.10 -6.85
CA ASP A 191 -13.49 -24.74 -5.57
C ASP A 191 -12.72 -23.42 -5.68
N VAL A 192 -12.00 -23.23 -6.78
CA VAL A 192 -11.24 -22.00 -7.05
C VAL A 192 -12.18 -20.80 -7.18
N MET A 193 -13.29 -20.94 -7.90
CA MET A 193 -14.29 -19.87 -8.01
C MET A 193 -15.00 -19.60 -6.69
N CYS A 194 -15.22 -20.64 -5.88
CA CYS A 194 -15.74 -20.49 -4.52
C CYS A 194 -14.78 -19.68 -3.64
N GLU A 195 -13.48 -19.99 -3.68
CA GLU A 195 -12.43 -19.29 -2.93
C GLU A 195 -12.36 -17.79 -3.30
N ILE A 196 -12.45 -17.47 -4.60
CA ILE A 196 -12.54 -16.09 -5.10
C ILE A 196 -13.80 -15.41 -4.55
N LYS A 197 -14.97 -16.07 -4.66
CA LYS A 197 -16.26 -15.50 -4.22
C LYS A 197 -16.28 -15.21 -2.71
N GLU A 198 -15.77 -16.12 -1.89
CA GLU A 198 -15.68 -15.93 -0.44
C GLU A 198 -14.69 -14.82 -0.06
N SER A 199 -13.60 -14.69 -0.82
CA SER A 199 -12.57 -13.67 -0.58
C SER A 199 -12.97 -12.27 -1.06
N PHE A 200 -14.00 -12.16 -1.92
CA PHE A 200 -14.44 -10.90 -2.53
C PHE A 200 -14.76 -9.79 -1.51
N VAL A 201 -15.34 -10.13 -0.35
CA VAL A 201 -15.66 -9.14 0.70
C VAL A 201 -14.37 -8.51 1.27
N TYR A 202 -13.31 -9.30 1.41
CA TYR A 202 -12.00 -8.82 1.84
C TYR A 202 -11.32 -7.99 0.75
N PHE A 203 -11.45 -8.40 -0.52
CA PHE A 203 -11.00 -7.61 -1.67
C PHE A 203 -11.62 -6.21 -1.70
N ILE A 204 -12.95 -6.10 -1.62
CA ILE A 204 -13.65 -4.80 -1.65
C ILE A 204 -13.19 -3.89 -0.51
N SER A 205 -12.99 -4.46 0.68
CA SER A 205 -12.49 -3.71 1.84
C SER A 205 -11.07 -3.17 1.61
N ASN A 206 -10.17 -4.00 1.05
CA ASN A 206 -8.80 -3.60 0.74
C ASN A 206 -8.74 -2.60 -0.44
N PHE A 207 -9.58 -2.80 -1.45
CA PHE A 207 -9.70 -1.93 -2.60
C PHE A 207 -10.18 -0.54 -2.17
N ALA A 208 -11.21 -0.45 -1.34
CA ALA A 208 -11.69 0.82 -0.81
C ALA A 208 -10.59 1.61 -0.07
N ASN A 209 -9.73 0.92 0.69
CA ASN A 209 -8.61 1.56 1.38
C ASN A 209 -7.50 2.05 0.42
N SER A 210 -7.31 1.36 -0.73
CA SER A 210 -6.31 1.79 -1.72
C SER A 210 -6.75 3.03 -2.49
N LEU A 211 -8.06 3.29 -2.63
CA LEU A 211 -8.63 4.49 -3.26
C LEU A 211 -8.15 5.79 -2.61
N LEU A 212 -7.89 5.76 -1.30
CA LEU A 212 -7.39 6.93 -0.57
C LEU A 212 -5.95 7.31 -0.95
N ASN A 213 -5.16 6.36 -1.49
CA ASN A 213 -3.73 6.54 -1.70
C ASN A 213 -3.32 6.30 -3.15
N ALA A 214 -3.34 5.06 -3.62
CA ALA A 214 -2.68 4.68 -4.87
C ALA A 214 -3.44 5.18 -6.12
N VAL A 215 -4.76 5.39 -6.06
CA VAL A 215 -5.55 5.97 -7.16
C VAL A 215 -5.05 7.37 -7.53
N THR A 216 -4.59 8.15 -6.54
CA THR A 216 -4.16 9.53 -6.81
C THR A 216 -2.97 9.59 -7.77
N ILE A 217 -2.00 8.67 -7.64
CA ILE A 217 -0.85 8.57 -8.54
C ILE A 217 -1.30 8.18 -9.96
N LEU A 218 -2.26 7.25 -10.07
CA LEU A 218 -2.83 6.86 -11.35
C LEU A 218 -3.52 8.03 -12.06
N LEU A 219 -4.35 8.78 -11.34
CA LEU A 219 -5.07 9.92 -11.90
C LEU A 219 -4.11 11.03 -12.35
N VAL A 220 -3.05 11.28 -11.58
CA VAL A 220 -1.98 12.21 -12.00
C VAL A 220 -1.31 11.73 -13.28
N GLY A 221 -0.98 10.45 -13.44
CA GLY A 221 -0.32 9.98 -14.66
C GLY A 221 -1.22 9.82 -15.88
N ILE A 222 -2.54 9.73 -15.70
CA ILE A 222 -3.51 9.72 -16.80
C ILE A 222 -3.82 11.15 -17.27
N LEU A 223 -3.92 12.11 -16.35
CA LEU A 223 -4.46 13.45 -16.63
C LEU A 223 -3.39 14.55 -16.68
N LEU A 224 -2.22 14.31 -16.09
CA LEU A 224 -1.13 15.27 -15.99
C LEU A 224 0.16 14.69 -16.61
N THR A 225 1.27 15.38 -16.43
CA THR A 225 2.56 15.08 -17.04
C THR A 225 3.44 14.18 -16.15
N PRO A 226 4.39 13.41 -16.72
CA PRO A 226 5.24 12.49 -15.96
C PRO A 226 6.02 13.16 -14.81
N ASP A 227 6.56 14.35 -15.00
CA ASP A 227 7.21 15.16 -13.95
C ASP A 227 6.30 15.35 -12.72
N LYS A 228 5.01 15.64 -12.94
CA LYS A 228 4.01 15.78 -11.88
C LYS A 228 3.74 14.46 -11.16
N VAL A 229 3.79 13.33 -11.87
CA VAL A 229 3.71 11.99 -11.25
C VAL A 229 4.89 11.76 -10.33
N ALA A 230 6.10 12.12 -10.77
CA ALA A 230 7.32 12.01 -9.99
C ALA A 230 7.23 12.82 -8.68
N ILE A 231 6.84 14.10 -8.78
CA ILE A 231 6.69 14.98 -7.62
C ILE A 231 5.62 14.44 -6.66
N TRP A 232 4.43 14.12 -7.19
CA TRP A 232 3.32 13.60 -6.39
C TRP A 232 3.67 12.28 -5.71
N GLY A 233 4.32 11.36 -6.42
CA GLY A 233 4.73 10.07 -5.90
C GLY A 233 5.66 10.18 -4.70
N ILE A 234 6.66 11.07 -4.76
CA ILE A 234 7.56 11.32 -3.61
C ILE A 234 6.77 11.92 -2.45
N CYS A 235 5.88 12.88 -2.69
CA CYS A 235 5.06 13.49 -1.65
C CYS A 235 4.19 12.44 -0.92
N ILE A 236 3.50 11.59 -1.69
CA ILE A 236 2.67 10.51 -1.15
C ILE A 236 3.52 9.45 -0.45
N GLN A 237 4.70 9.12 -0.97
CA GLN A 237 5.62 8.19 -0.32
C GLN A 237 6.11 8.72 1.04
N LEU A 238 6.46 10.01 1.14
CA LEU A 238 6.84 10.65 2.40
C LEU A 238 5.68 10.71 3.38
N LEU A 239 4.50 11.13 2.91
CA LEU A 239 3.29 11.15 3.72
C LEU A 239 3.00 9.76 4.30
N ASN A 240 3.05 8.72 3.47
CA ASN A 240 2.80 7.34 3.91
C ASN A 240 3.91 6.79 4.82
N ALA A 241 5.17 7.15 4.59
CA ALA A 241 6.27 6.81 5.50
C ALA A 241 6.03 7.40 6.89
N ALA A 242 5.64 8.68 6.96
CA ALA A 242 5.31 9.36 8.20
C ALA A 242 4.07 8.73 8.88
N LYS A 243 2.99 8.48 8.13
CA LYS A 243 1.78 7.79 8.64
C LYS A 243 2.07 6.37 9.13
N SER A 244 3.04 5.68 8.54
CA SER A 244 3.38 4.30 8.93
C SER A 244 3.86 4.19 10.38
N MET A 245 4.42 5.28 10.92
CA MET A 245 4.88 5.39 12.31
C MET A 245 3.71 5.37 13.31
N TYR A 246 2.47 5.58 12.86
CA TYR A 246 1.28 5.47 13.71
C TYR A 246 0.90 4.02 14.00
N ASN A 247 1.20 3.09 13.08
CA ASN A 247 0.77 1.69 13.20
C ASN A 247 1.24 1.00 14.48
N PRO A 248 2.52 1.10 14.92
CA PRO A 248 2.96 0.52 16.18
C PRO A 248 2.12 1.01 17.37
N LEU A 249 1.82 2.31 17.42
CA LEU A 249 1.00 2.91 18.48
C LEU A 249 -0.42 2.35 18.46
N VAL A 250 -1.08 2.41 17.30
CA VAL A 250 -2.44 1.89 17.08
C VAL A 250 -2.54 0.42 17.49
N ASN A 251 -1.58 -0.41 17.06
CA ASN A 251 -1.58 -1.85 17.33
C ASN A 251 -1.33 -2.16 18.81
N SER A 252 -0.49 -1.39 19.51
CA SER A 252 -0.25 -1.56 20.94
C SER A 252 -1.42 -1.12 21.82
N ILE A 253 -2.16 -0.08 21.39
CA ILE A 253 -3.29 0.48 22.15
C ILE A 253 -4.52 -0.42 22.06
N TYR A 254 -4.73 -1.08 20.91
CA TYR A 254 -5.94 -1.83 20.65
C TYR A 254 -6.26 -2.93 21.70
N PRO A 255 -5.32 -3.83 22.08
CA PRO A 255 -5.58 -4.82 23.13
C PRO A 255 -5.92 -4.21 24.48
N TYR A 256 -5.29 -3.10 24.85
CA TYR A 256 -5.57 -2.39 26.09
C TYR A 256 -6.99 -1.81 26.11
N MET A 257 -7.42 -1.24 24.98
CA MET A 257 -8.76 -0.66 24.83
C MET A 257 -9.87 -1.70 24.88
N ILE A 258 -9.64 -2.92 24.34
CA ILE A 258 -10.59 -4.03 24.48
C ILE A 258 -10.86 -4.34 25.96
N ARG A 259 -9.81 -4.34 26.79
CA ARG A 259 -9.89 -4.69 28.21
C ARG A 259 -10.47 -3.58 29.07
N THR A 260 -10.05 -2.34 28.84
CA THR A 260 -10.30 -1.23 29.77
C THR A 260 -11.34 -0.23 29.26
N LYS A 261 -11.49 -0.10 27.94
CA LYS A 261 -12.32 0.92 27.28
C LYS A 261 -12.07 2.34 27.82
N ASN A 262 -10.86 2.62 28.31
CA ASN A 262 -10.52 3.85 29.01
C ASN A 262 -10.10 4.96 28.04
N LEU A 263 -10.97 5.94 27.83
CA LEU A 263 -10.71 7.05 26.92
C LEU A 263 -9.64 8.03 27.44
N LYS A 264 -9.31 8.01 28.73
CA LYS A 264 -8.24 8.88 29.28
C LYS A 264 -6.88 8.50 28.70
N LEU A 265 -6.62 7.21 28.49
CA LEU A 265 -5.38 6.76 27.84
C LEU A 265 -5.30 7.28 26.40
N ILE A 266 -6.41 7.18 25.64
CA ILE A 266 -6.46 7.69 24.26
C ILE A 266 -6.14 9.19 24.21
N LYS A 267 -6.69 9.98 25.14
CA LYS A 267 -6.39 11.41 25.25
C LYS A 267 -4.91 11.66 25.59
N LEU A 268 -4.35 10.92 26.54
CA LEU A 268 -2.95 11.04 26.94
C LEU A 268 -2.01 10.73 25.76
N ILE A 269 -2.24 9.62 25.07
CA ILE A 269 -1.43 9.24 23.90
C ILE A 269 -1.60 10.26 22.77
N SER A 270 -2.82 10.72 22.54
CA SER A 270 -3.09 11.77 21.54
C SER A 270 -2.31 13.05 21.84
N LEU A 271 -2.16 13.42 23.12
CA LEU A 271 -1.37 14.58 23.55
C LEU A 271 0.13 14.33 23.37
N ILE A 272 0.63 13.16 23.75
CA ILE A 272 2.05 12.79 23.62
C ILE A 272 2.47 12.79 22.15
N VAL A 273 1.65 12.22 21.25
CA VAL A 273 1.95 12.16 19.81
C VAL A 273 1.77 13.53 19.14
N CYS A 274 0.95 14.42 19.71
CA CYS A 274 0.80 15.78 19.20
C CYS A 274 2.14 16.52 19.15
N VAL A 275 3.00 16.34 20.14
CA VAL A 275 4.31 17.03 20.21
C VAL A 275 5.22 16.72 19.00
N PRO A 276 5.61 15.46 18.73
CA PRO A 276 6.44 15.15 17.55
C PRO A 276 5.70 15.43 16.23
N MET A 277 4.37 15.36 16.21
CA MET A 277 3.57 15.67 15.02
C MET A 277 3.61 17.17 14.68
N VAL A 278 3.47 18.04 15.68
CA VAL A 278 3.61 19.50 15.51
C VAL A 278 5.03 19.86 15.11
N LEU A 279 6.04 19.26 15.75
CA LEU A 279 7.44 19.46 15.36
C LEU A 279 7.69 19.07 13.90
N GLY A 280 7.22 17.89 13.47
CA GLY A 280 7.32 17.46 12.08
C GLY A 280 6.58 18.38 11.10
N THR A 281 5.41 18.88 11.50
CA THR A 281 4.62 19.84 10.72
C THR A 281 5.38 21.16 10.53
N ILE A 282 5.96 21.72 11.60
CA ILE A 282 6.78 22.93 11.55
C ILE A 282 7.97 22.73 10.63
N VAL A 283 8.67 21.60 10.74
CA VAL A 283 9.81 21.27 9.88
C VAL A 283 9.39 21.26 8.41
N VAL A 284 8.25 20.67 8.05
CA VAL A 284 7.77 20.66 6.65
C VAL A 284 7.32 22.05 6.17
N ILE A 285 6.73 22.89 7.03
CA ILE A 285 6.34 24.26 6.67
C ILE A 285 7.56 25.09 6.27
N TYR A 286 8.64 25.03 7.05
CA TYR A 286 9.83 25.87 6.80
C TYR A 286 10.85 25.23 5.86
N TYR A 287 10.96 23.90 5.87
CA TYR A 287 11.98 23.16 5.12
C TYR A 287 11.40 22.21 4.07
N GLY A 288 10.11 22.28 3.75
CA GLY A 288 9.45 21.38 2.80
C GLY A 288 10.15 21.32 1.44
N SER A 289 10.50 22.47 0.85
CA SER A 289 11.24 22.52 -0.41
C SER A 289 12.66 21.95 -0.26
N SER A 290 13.37 22.26 0.84
CA SER A 290 14.70 21.70 1.13
C SER A 290 14.67 20.19 1.32
N ILE A 291 13.64 19.65 1.96
CA ILE A 291 13.41 18.20 2.10
C ILE A 291 13.23 17.57 0.72
N MET A 292 12.43 18.19 -0.15
CA MET A 292 12.23 17.69 -1.51
C MET A 292 13.50 17.77 -2.35
N VAL A 293 14.32 18.80 -2.21
CA VAL A 293 15.63 18.89 -2.89
C VAL A 293 16.62 17.87 -2.33
N LEU A 294 16.63 17.64 -1.01
CA LEU A 294 17.47 16.61 -0.38
C LEU A 294 17.11 15.20 -0.86
N LEU A 295 15.84 14.95 -1.17
CA LEU A 295 15.37 13.64 -1.60
C LEU A 295 15.36 13.48 -3.13
N GLY A 296 14.93 14.49 -3.87
CA GLY A 296 14.73 14.42 -5.31
C GLY A 296 15.80 15.14 -6.13
N GLY A 297 16.45 16.16 -5.57
CA GLY A 297 17.21 17.15 -6.31
C GLY A 297 16.38 18.38 -6.68
N GLU A 298 17.01 19.37 -7.31
CA GLU A 298 16.44 20.71 -7.56
C GLU A 298 15.09 20.69 -8.32
N ASN A 299 14.95 19.76 -9.26
CA ASN A 299 13.74 19.61 -10.07
C ASN A 299 12.48 19.26 -9.25
N TYR A 300 12.64 18.83 -7.99
CA TYR A 300 11.55 18.42 -7.11
C TYR A 300 11.17 19.48 -6.07
N SER A 301 11.81 20.65 -6.06
CA SER A 301 11.57 21.74 -5.10
C SER A 301 10.10 22.14 -4.97
N LYS A 302 9.34 22.13 -6.08
CA LYS A 302 7.88 22.40 -6.12
C LYS A 302 7.05 21.43 -5.29
N GLY A 303 7.56 20.23 -5.00
CA GLY A 303 6.91 19.28 -4.10
C GLY A 303 6.81 19.79 -2.66
N GLY A 304 7.64 20.75 -2.26
CA GLY A 304 7.61 21.33 -0.92
C GLY A 304 6.26 21.97 -0.60
N GLU A 305 5.71 22.75 -1.53
CA GLU A 305 4.38 23.35 -1.39
C GLU A 305 3.28 22.28 -1.27
N ILE A 306 3.40 21.21 -2.06
CA ILE A 306 2.45 20.09 -2.02
C ILE A 306 2.50 19.38 -0.66
N LEU A 307 3.71 19.16 -0.11
CA LEU A 307 3.87 18.57 1.23
C LEU A 307 3.19 19.42 2.30
N VAL A 308 3.33 20.75 2.23
CA VAL A 308 2.67 21.67 3.18
C VAL A 308 1.14 21.52 3.11
N ILE A 309 0.58 21.43 1.91
CA ILE A 309 -0.87 21.28 1.70
C ILE A 309 -1.38 19.89 2.14
N LEU A 310 -0.50 18.88 2.19
CA LEU A 310 -0.80 17.54 2.70
C LEU A 310 -0.66 17.42 4.23
N LEU A 311 -0.18 18.45 4.94
CA LEU A 311 -0.06 18.41 6.41
C LEU A 311 -1.38 18.14 7.15
N PRO A 312 -2.54 18.67 6.74
CA PRO A 312 -3.82 18.29 7.33
C PRO A 312 -4.10 16.79 7.16
N ALA A 313 -3.81 16.21 5.97
CA ALA A 313 -3.93 14.78 5.75
C ALA A 313 -3.03 13.96 6.70
N PHE A 314 -1.81 14.43 6.97
CA PHE A 314 -0.91 13.82 7.95
C PHE A 314 -1.53 13.84 9.37
N ILE A 315 -1.93 15.04 9.83
CA ILE A 315 -2.47 15.24 11.18
C ILE A 315 -3.77 14.45 11.41
N PHE A 316 -4.76 14.61 10.53
CA PHE A 316 -6.07 13.98 10.70
C PHE A 316 -6.01 12.46 10.57
N SER A 317 -5.10 11.93 9.75
CA SER A 317 -4.97 10.48 9.60
C SER A 317 -4.62 9.77 10.91
N PHE A 318 -3.79 10.38 11.78
CA PHE A 318 -3.46 9.81 13.09
C PHE A 318 -4.72 9.64 13.95
N TYR A 319 -5.50 10.72 14.10
CA TYR A 319 -6.71 10.69 14.91
C TYR A 319 -7.78 9.79 14.31
N SER A 320 -7.95 9.81 12.99
CA SER A 320 -8.80 8.88 12.26
C SER A 320 -8.40 7.43 12.57
N MET A 321 -7.11 7.08 12.50
CA MET A 321 -6.61 5.72 12.77
C MET A 321 -6.84 5.30 14.23
N ILE A 322 -6.58 6.17 15.19
CA ILE A 322 -6.83 5.89 16.62
C ILE A 322 -8.32 5.66 16.88
N PHE A 323 -9.20 6.50 16.34
CA PHE A 323 -10.64 6.33 16.54
C PHE A 323 -11.21 5.11 15.82
N GLY A 324 -10.54 4.61 14.78
CA GLY A 324 -10.94 3.40 14.07
C GLY A 324 -10.81 2.13 14.91
N TRP A 325 -9.77 1.34 14.66
CA TRP A 325 -9.62 0.03 15.31
C TRP A 325 -9.44 0.11 16.83
N PRO A 326 -8.54 0.95 17.38
CA PRO A 326 -8.32 1.02 18.83
C PRO A 326 -9.56 1.40 19.64
N VAL A 327 -10.41 2.29 19.12
CA VAL A 327 -11.58 2.81 19.87
C VAL A 327 -12.86 2.09 19.46
N PHE A 328 -13.26 2.11 18.19
CA PHE A 328 -14.50 1.47 17.74
C PHE A 328 -14.39 -0.05 17.64
N GLY A 329 -13.25 -0.57 17.20
CA GLY A 329 -13.01 -2.02 17.22
C GLY A 329 -13.15 -2.59 18.62
N ALA A 330 -12.63 -1.88 19.64
CA ALA A 330 -12.64 -2.33 21.03
C ALA A 330 -14.06 -2.42 21.65
N ILE A 331 -15.03 -1.70 21.11
CA ILE A 331 -16.44 -1.75 21.54
C ILE A 331 -17.33 -2.58 20.59
N GLY A 332 -16.73 -3.38 19.69
CA GLY A 332 -17.47 -4.23 18.76
C GLY A 332 -18.13 -3.49 17.60
N LYS A 333 -17.77 -2.22 17.36
CA LYS A 333 -18.29 -1.38 16.26
C LYS A 333 -17.37 -1.41 15.04
N ILE A 334 -16.91 -2.61 14.67
CA ILE A 334 -15.98 -2.83 13.54
C ILE A 334 -16.60 -2.37 12.21
N ASN A 335 -17.90 -2.64 12.02
CA ASN A 335 -18.61 -2.23 10.81
C ASN A 335 -18.57 -0.70 10.62
N GLU A 336 -18.66 0.09 11.69
CA GLU A 336 -18.57 1.55 11.61
C GLU A 336 -17.18 1.99 11.14
N THR A 337 -16.11 1.34 11.62
CA THR A 337 -14.74 1.62 11.17
C THR A 337 -14.59 1.38 9.66
N SER A 338 -15.10 0.26 9.16
CA SER A 338 -15.02 -0.08 7.74
C SER A 338 -15.92 0.80 6.89
N SER A 339 -17.19 0.98 7.28
CA SER A 339 -18.16 1.81 6.55
C SER A 339 -17.71 3.26 6.47
N THR A 340 -17.17 3.85 7.54
CA THR A 340 -16.64 5.22 7.50
C THR A 340 -15.51 5.37 6.49
N THR A 341 -14.57 4.42 6.44
CA THR A 341 -13.49 4.43 5.44
C THR A 341 -14.03 4.32 4.01
N ILE A 342 -15.00 3.43 3.77
CA ILE A 342 -15.62 3.25 2.45
C ILE A 342 -16.33 4.53 2.01
N ILE A 343 -17.15 5.12 2.88
CA ILE A 343 -17.88 6.36 2.61
C ILE A 343 -16.90 7.47 2.22
N VAL A 344 -15.83 7.67 3.00
CA VAL A 344 -14.83 8.70 2.69
C VAL A 344 -14.08 8.41 1.40
N GLY A 345 -13.72 7.15 1.13
CA GLY A 345 -13.08 6.76 -0.13
C GLY A 345 -13.95 7.08 -1.35
N VAL A 346 -15.25 6.82 -1.26
CA VAL A 346 -16.21 7.19 -2.31
C VAL A 346 -16.32 8.71 -2.44
N VAL A 347 -16.43 9.44 -1.32
CA VAL A 347 -16.48 10.91 -1.33
C VAL A 347 -15.21 11.51 -1.96
N GLN A 348 -14.03 10.96 -1.67
CA GLN A 348 -12.78 11.41 -2.29
C GLN A 348 -12.81 11.26 -3.82
N ILE A 349 -13.30 10.13 -4.33
CA ILE A 349 -13.44 9.91 -5.77
C ILE A 349 -14.42 10.90 -6.38
N VAL A 350 -15.55 11.16 -5.71
CA VAL A 350 -16.54 12.15 -6.17
C VAL A 350 -15.93 13.55 -6.21
N ILE A 351 -15.20 13.96 -5.17
CA ILE A 351 -14.48 15.25 -5.14
C ILE A 351 -13.50 15.34 -6.32
N ILE A 352 -12.71 14.29 -6.55
CA ILE A 352 -11.76 14.27 -7.67
C ILE A 352 -12.50 14.31 -9.02
N GLY A 353 -13.60 13.59 -9.17
CA GLY A 353 -14.45 13.63 -10.36
C GLY A 353 -14.97 15.04 -10.66
N PHE A 354 -15.40 15.79 -9.64
CA PHE A 354 -15.76 17.20 -9.79
C PHE A 354 -14.57 18.06 -10.21
N LEU A 355 -13.40 17.88 -9.59
CA LEU A 355 -12.19 18.62 -9.99
C LEU A 355 -11.82 18.40 -11.47
N ILE A 356 -12.00 17.18 -11.96
CA ILE A 356 -11.78 16.84 -13.37
C ILE A 356 -12.82 17.52 -14.26
N MET A 357 -14.11 17.43 -13.91
CA MET A 357 -15.20 18.01 -14.69
C MET A 357 -15.09 19.53 -14.84
N PHE A 358 -14.59 20.23 -13.81
CA PHE A 358 -14.38 21.68 -13.83
C PHE A 358 -12.98 22.11 -14.33
N ASN A 359 -12.20 21.20 -14.94
CA ASN A 359 -10.83 21.46 -15.42
C ASN A 359 -9.87 22.04 -14.36
N ASN A 360 -10.13 21.77 -13.08
CA ASN A 360 -9.34 22.24 -11.94
C ASN A 360 -8.43 21.14 -11.38
N PHE A 361 -8.20 20.05 -12.12
CA PHE A 361 -7.36 18.96 -11.68
C PHE A 361 -5.86 19.33 -11.80
N ASN A 362 -5.22 19.56 -10.65
CA ASN A 362 -3.79 19.78 -10.53
C ASN A 362 -3.28 19.23 -9.18
N LEU A 363 -1.96 19.29 -8.93
CA LEU A 363 -1.39 18.70 -7.71
C LEU A 363 -1.86 19.39 -6.42
N ILE A 364 -2.13 20.70 -6.47
CA ILE A 364 -2.60 21.47 -5.32
C ILE A 364 -4.04 21.08 -4.98
N THR A 365 -4.94 21.09 -5.96
CA THR A 365 -6.35 20.73 -5.73
C THR A 365 -6.50 19.27 -5.31
N LEU A 366 -5.65 18.37 -5.84
CA LEU A 366 -5.59 16.98 -5.40
C LEU A 366 -5.09 16.84 -3.95
N ALA A 367 -4.05 17.60 -3.55
CA ALA A 367 -3.59 17.64 -2.17
C ALA A 367 -4.68 18.13 -1.20
N ILE A 368 -5.41 19.19 -1.59
CA ILE A 368 -6.56 19.70 -0.84
C ILE A 368 -7.64 18.61 -0.72
N ALA A 369 -8.00 17.94 -1.81
CA ALA A 369 -8.98 16.86 -1.79
C ALA A 369 -8.60 15.73 -0.84
N CYS A 370 -7.33 15.30 -0.83
CA CYS A 370 -6.81 14.30 0.10
C CYS A 370 -6.90 14.79 1.57
N SER A 371 -6.47 16.03 1.83
CA SER A 371 -6.55 16.66 3.16
C SER A 371 -7.98 16.79 3.67
N CYS A 372 -8.92 17.21 2.81
CA CYS A 372 -10.34 17.28 3.12
C CYS A 372 -10.94 15.90 3.40
N SER A 373 -10.54 14.87 2.65
CA SER A 373 -11.04 13.51 2.84
C SER A 373 -10.61 12.94 4.20
N GLU A 374 -9.35 13.10 4.58
CA GLU A 374 -8.85 12.70 5.90
C GLU A 374 -9.49 13.48 7.05
N MET A 375 -9.68 14.79 6.86
CA MET A 375 -10.41 15.63 7.81
C MET A 375 -11.86 15.17 7.98
N LEU A 376 -12.55 14.85 6.89
CA LEU A 376 -13.93 14.34 6.90
C LEU A 376 -14.00 12.98 7.61
N LEU A 377 -13.04 12.09 7.37
CA LEU A 377 -12.95 10.81 8.08
C LEU A 377 -12.81 11.02 9.59
N PHE A 378 -11.94 11.96 9.99
CA PHE A 378 -11.76 12.31 11.39
C PHE A 378 -13.05 12.86 11.99
N ILE A 379 -13.73 13.78 11.31
CA ILE A 379 -14.99 14.39 11.79
C ILE A 379 -16.06 13.32 11.99
N ILE A 380 -16.28 12.45 11.00
CA ILE A 380 -17.29 11.38 11.11
C ILE A 380 -16.98 10.47 12.31
N ARG A 381 -15.71 10.04 12.44
CA ARG A 381 -15.29 9.21 13.57
C ARG A 381 -15.42 9.95 14.89
N TYR A 382 -15.09 11.22 14.96
CA TYR A 382 -15.26 12.00 16.18
C TYR A 382 -16.73 12.15 16.59
N ILE A 383 -17.65 12.33 15.63
CA ILE A 383 -19.10 12.36 15.88
C ILE A 383 -19.58 11.01 16.42
N LEU A 384 -19.14 9.90 15.81
CA LEU A 384 -19.47 8.55 16.27
C LEU A 384 -18.91 8.27 17.68
N LEU A 385 -17.73 8.80 18.00
CA LEU A 385 -17.15 8.70 19.34
C LEU A 385 -18.06 9.39 20.38
N LYS A 386 -18.59 10.58 20.06
CA LYS A 386 -19.56 11.26 20.93
C LYS A 386 -20.83 10.44 21.10
N LYS A 387 -21.36 9.86 20.01
CA LYS A 387 -22.56 8.99 20.03
C LYS A 387 -22.37 7.76 20.92
N TYR A 388 -21.21 7.11 20.83
CA TYR A 388 -20.90 5.88 21.56
C TYR A 388 -20.21 6.11 22.90
N ARG A 389 -20.14 7.35 23.38
CA ARG A 389 -19.39 7.72 24.60
C ARG A 389 -19.82 6.93 25.84
N SER A 390 -21.09 6.54 25.94
CA SER A 390 -21.63 5.74 27.05
C SER A 390 -21.08 4.31 27.13
N LEU A 391 -20.46 3.80 26.05
CA LEU A 391 -19.88 2.45 26.01
C LEU A 391 -18.44 2.41 26.54
N PHE A 392 -17.89 3.55 26.96
CA PHE A 392 -16.53 3.70 27.47
C PHE A 392 -16.53 4.04 28.96
N ILE A 393 -15.43 3.68 29.63
CA ILE A 393 -15.21 3.89 31.08
C ILE A 393 -14.46 5.21 31.32
#